data_AF-A0A3D8HNC5-F1
#
_entry.id   AF-A0A3D8HNC5-F1
#
_cell.length_a   1.000
_cell.length_b   1.000
_cell.length_c   1.000
_cell.angle_alpha   90.00
_cell.angle_beta   90.00
_cell.angle_gamma   90.00
#
_symmetry.space_group_name_H-M   'P 1'
#
loop_
_entity.id
_entity.type
_entity.pdbx_description
1 polymer ?
#
loop_
_entity_poly.entity_id
_entity_poly.type
_entity_poly.pdbx_seq_one_letter_code
_entity_poly.pdbx_strand_id
1 'polypeptide(L)'
;MTDVTGAKLITQASVFGGAAVVFSIVPFVFVIVTGIMKSEQHTSGGSTILGVIIKALVVHIVSCVAFIASVYALDQLNPNQSGYFSQKVFQVFWNGGNQGAVMGLVGGGNSSEAMGSYVILHLVYVVTEFAHALSPLITFILAIAYGVMLAKKDSYKESYAELASWCIISTICCAVLYTAWAHIASPALFLPEGNLFDRIANFYREVLANAIQQQ
;
A
#
# COMPACT_ATOMS: atom_id res chain seq x y z
N MET A 1 -30.93 5.77 18.66
CA MET A 1 -30.63 5.59 17.22
C MET A 1 -29.68 6.70 16.83
N THR A 2 -28.39 6.41 16.68
CA THR A 2 -27.49 7.38 16.03
C THR A 2 -27.76 7.27 14.54
N ASP A 3 -28.49 8.22 13.97
CA ASP A 3 -28.56 8.39 12.51
C ASP A 3 -27.13 8.57 11.99
N VAL A 4 -26.60 7.53 11.33
CA VAL A 4 -25.40 7.68 10.53
C VAL A 4 -25.83 8.37 9.25
N THR A 5 -25.68 9.68 9.19
CA THR A 5 -25.86 10.42 7.94
C THR A 5 -24.89 9.87 6.90
N GLY A 6 -25.28 9.89 5.62
CA GLY A 6 -24.42 9.39 4.54
C GLY A 6 -23.05 10.10 4.51
N ALA A 7 -23.02 11.39 4.82
CA ALA A 7 -21.79 12.18 4.97
C ALA A 7 -20.86 11.64 6.07
N LYS A 8 -21.40 11.23 7.22
CA LYS A 8 -20.62 10.62 8.30
C LYS A 8 -19.97 9.31 7.85
N LEU A 9 -20.72 8.46 7.14
CA LEU A 9 -20.19 7.18 6.63
C LEU A 9 -19.07 7.41 5.59
N ILE A 10 -19.25 8.35 4.66
CA ILE A 10 -18.23 8.71 3.66
C ILE A 10 -16.97 9.25 4.34
N THR A 11 -17.14 10.08 5.35
CA THR A 11 -16.01 10.65 6.10
C THR A 11 -15.25 9.55 6.86
N GLN A 12 -15.95 8.63 7.50
CA GLN A 12 -15.33 7.46 8.13
C GLN A 12 -14.59 6.59 7.12
N ALA A 13 -15.17 6.34 5.93
CA ALA A 13 -14.52 5.60 4.86
C ALA A 13 -13.20 6.27 4.41
N SER A 14 -13.20 7.60 4.30
CA SER A 14 -11.99 8.36 3.97
C SER A 14 -10.88 8.19 5.01
N VAL A 15 -11.23 8.29 6.29
CA VAL A 15 -10.27 8.19 7.40
C VAL A 15 -9.74 6.76 7.55
N PHE A 16 -10.61 5.76 7.61
CA PHE A 16 -10.20 4.36 7.80
C PHE A 16 -9.52 3.78 6.56
N GLY A 17 -9.99 4.12 5.36
CA GLY A 17 -9.32 3.75 4.12
C GLY A 17 -7.93 4.36 4.00
N GLY A 18 -7.80 5.67 4.26
CA GLY A 18 -6.49 6.34 4.30
C GLY A 18 -5.56 5.74 5.37
N ALA A 19 -6.08 5.43 6.56
CA ALA A 19 -5.30 4.77 7.61
C ALA A 19 -4.81 3.39 7.18
N ALA A 20 -5.64 2.58 6.52
CA ALA A 20 -5.24 1.26 6.01
C ALA A 20 -4.05 1.36 5.03
N VAL A 21 -4.06 2.37 4.17
CA VAL A 21 -2.99 2.66 3.21
C VAL A 21 -1.71 3.09 3.93
N VAL A 22 -1.83 3.96 4.94
CA VAL A 22 -0.68 4.38 5.75
C VAL A 22 -0.04 3.19 6.47
N PHE A 23 -0.83 2.34 7.12
CA PHE A 23 -0.34 1.17 7.87
C PHE A 23 0.24 0.08 6.94
N SER A 24 -0.23 -0.01 5.70
CA SER A 24 0.33 -0.94 4.72
C SER A 24 1.63 -0.43 4.06
N ILE A 25 1.78 0.89 3.84
CA ILE A 25 2.95 1.43 3.11
C ILE A 25 4.04 1.96 4.04
N VAL A 26 3.68 2.86 4.97
CA VAL A 26 4.65 3.72 5.69
C VAL A 26 5.62 2.93 6.57
N PRO A 27 5.21 1.93 7.37
CA PRO A 27 6.14 1.18 8.23
C PRO A 27 7.21 0.46 7.42
N PHE A 28 6.85 -0.10 6.27
CA PHE A 28 7.79 -0.79 5.40
C PHE A 28 8.82 0.18 4.81
N VAL A 29 8.35 1.28 4.21
CA VAL A 29 9.22 2.30 3.61
C VAL A 29 10.15 2.93 4.65
N PHE A 30 9.63 3.23 5.85
CA PHE A 30 10.40 3.82 6.94
C PHE A 30 11.60 2.93 7.35
N VAL A 31 11.37 1.62 7.51
CA VAL A 31 12.44 0.69 7.90
C VAL A 31 13.48 0.52 6.79
N ILE A 32 13.05 0.47 5.53
CA ILE A 32 13.97 0.38 4.39
C ILE A 32 14.85 1.64 4.29
N VAL A 33 14.26 2.84 4.31
CA VAL A 33 15.01 4.10 4.20
C VAL A 33 15.99 4.26 5.37
N THR A 34 15.52 4.05 6.61
CA THR A 34 16.39 4.16 7.79
C THR A 34 17.50 3.09 7.81
N GLY A 35 17.22 1.90 7.30
CA GLY A 35 18.21 0.84 7.15
C GLY A 35 19.29 1.16 6.12
N ILE A 36 18.91 1.74 4.97
CA ILE A 36 19.86 2.20 3.95
C ILE A 36 20.75 3.31 4.53
N MET A 37 20.16 4.34 5.14
CA MET A 37 20.93 5.45 5.74
C MET A 37 21.91 4.99 6.82
N LYS A 38 21.53 4.00 7.64
CA LYS A 38 22.43 3.43 8.67
C LYS A 38 23.53 2.55 8.10
N SER A 39 23.32 1.94 6.93
CA SER A 39 24.33 1.08 6.30
C SER A 39 25.56 1.85 5.79
N GLU A 40 25.42 3.16 5.56
CA GLU A 40 26.51 4.07 5.16
C GLU A 40 27.40 4.49 6.35
N GLN A 41 26.93 4.31 7.60
CA GLN A 41 27.69 4.64 8.80
C GLN A 41 28.57 3.45 9.21
N HIS A 42 29.76 3.36 8.60
CA HIS A 42 30.78 2.33 8.86
C HIS A 42 31.08 2.15 10.37
N THR A 43 30.58 1.07 10.99
CA THR A 43 31.21 0.45 12.19
C THR A 43 30.82 -1.04 12.28
N SER A 44 31.73 -1.82 12.84
CA SER A 44 31.91 -3.28 12.85
C SER A 44 30.80 -4.16 13.45
N GLY A 45 29.54 -3.70 13.50
CA GLY A 45 28.38 -4.47 13.99
C GLY A 45 27.15 -4.42 13.09
N GLY A 46 27.33 -4.01 11.82
CA GLY A 46 26.27 -3.64 10.90
C GLY A 46 25.21 -4.73 10.70
N SER A 47 23.95 -4.37 10.94
CA SER A 47 22.79 -5.10 10.42
C SER A 47 23.04 -5.38 8.95
N THR A 48 23.20 -6.65 8.57
CA THR A 48 23.26 -7.04 7.16
C THR A 48 22.01 -6.52 6.46
N ILE A 49 22.08 -6.25 5.16
CA ILE A 49 20.92 -5.76 4.41
C ILE A 49 19.76 -6.76 4.50
N LEU A 50 20.07 -8.06 4.51
CA LEU A 50 19.10 -9.10 4.82
C LEU A 50 18.39 -8.85 6.17
N GLY A 51 19.14 -8.45 7.21
CA GLY A 51 18.58 -8.06 8.50
C GLY A 51 17.70 -6.82 8.46
N VAL A 52 18.00 -5.82 7.62
CA VAL A 52 17.12 -4.64 7.40
C VAL A 52 15.82 -5.06 6.74
N ILE A 53 15.90 -5.88 5.71
CA ILE A 53 14.75 -6.41 4.97
C ILE A 53 13.83 -7.23 5.87
N ILE A 54 14.39 -8.16 6.66
CA ILE A 54 13.62 -8.98 7.60
C ILE A 54 12.92 -8.07 8.63
N LYS A 55 13.63 -7.07 9.18
CA LYS A 55 13.02 -6.10 10.10
C LYS A 55 11.88 -5.32 9.43
N ALA A 56 12.04 -4.90 8.18
CA ALA A 56 11.01 -4.18 7.44
C ALA A 56 9.74 -5.03 7.27
N LEU A 57 9.91 -6.31 6.91
CA LEU A 57 8.79 -7.26 6.81
C LEU A 57 8.12 -7.50 8.17
N VAL A 58 8.88 -7.71 9.24
CA VAL A 58 8.32 -7.93 10.59
C VAL A 58 7.52 -6.71 11.04
N VAL A 59 8.08 -5.51 10.90
CA VAL A 59 7.40 -4.26 11.27
C VAL A 59 6.14 -4.04 10.44
N HIS A 60 6.20 -4.35 9.14
CA HIS A 60 5.05 -4.27 8.25
C HIS A 60 3.93 -5.27 8.63
N ILE A 61 4.28 -6.52 8.92
CA ILE A 61 3.33 -7.55 9.39
C ILE A 61 2.67 -7.09 10.70
N VAL A 62 3.46 -6.65 11.67
CA VAL A 62 2.94 -6.20 12.97
C VAL A 62 2.00 -5.01 12.78
N SER A 63 2.36 -4.06 11.92
CA SER A 63 1.51 -2.90 11.63
C SER A 63 0.19 -3.29 10.96
N CYS A 64 0.23 -4.17 9.95
CA CYS A 64 -0.96 -4.68 9.27
C CYS A 64 -1.88 -5.45 10.23
N VAL A 65 -1.32 -6.36 11.03
CA VAL A 65 -2.07 -7.14 12.01
C VAL A 65 -2.67 -6.24 13.09
N ALA A 66 -1.93 -5.26 13.59
CA ALA A 66 -2.42 -4.30 14.57
C ALA A 66 -3.58 -3.45 14.02
N PHE A 67 -3.49 -3.03 12.75
CA PHE A 67 -4.57 -2.31 12.09
C PHE A 67 -5.82 -3.19 11.90
N ILE A 68 -5.66 -4.42 11.40
CA ILE A 68 -6.75 -5.38 11.25
C ILE A 68 -7.44 -5.63 12.61
N ALA A 69 -6.65 -5.87 13.66
CA ALA A 69 -7.17 -6.11 15.00
C ALA A 69 -7.92 -4.88 15.54
N SER A 70 -7.44 -3.67 15.26
CA SER A 70 -8.11 -2.42 15.65
C SER A 70 -9.46 -2.27 14.96
N VAL A 71 -9.55 -2.56 13.67
CA VAL A 71 -10.81 -2.52 12.91
C VAL A 71 -11.81 -3.54 13.45
N TYR A 72 -11.38 -4.80 13.68
CA TYR A 72 -12.28 -5.80 14.26
C TYR A 72 -12.68 -5.49 15.69
N ALA A 73 -11.81 -4.88 16.50
CA ALA A 73 -12.17 -4.42 17.83
C ALA A 73 -13.27 -3.34 17.75
N LEU A 74 -13.17 -2.39 16.82
CA LEU A 74 -14.20 -1.38 16.60
C LEU A 74 -15.54 -1.99 16.15
N ASP A 75 -15.52 -3.05 15.34
CA ASP A 75 -16.73 -3.79 14.97
C ASP A 75 -17.40 -4.45 16.18
N GLN A 76 -16.62 -5.08 17.07
CA GLN A 76 -17.16 -5.71 18.28
C GLN A 76 -17.71 -4.69 19.28
N LEU A 77 -17.15 -3.48 19.30
CA LEU A 77 -17.62 -2.38 20.14
C LEU A 77 -18.86 -1.68 19.57
N ASN A 78 -19.30 -2.04 18.37
CA ASN A 78 -20.54 -1.52 17.78
C ASN A 78 -21.68 -2.56 17.91
N PRO A 79 -22.44 -2.54 19.02
CA PRO A 79 -23.43 -3.59 19.33
C PRO A 79 -24.60 -3.64 18.34
N ASN A 80 -24.75 -2.63 17.48
CA ASN A 80 -25.92 -2.48 16.62
C ASN A 80 -25.66 -2.89 15.16
N GLN A 81 -24.39 -2.99 14.72
CA GLN A 81 -24.04 -3.31 13.33
C GLN A 81 -22.71 -4.07 13.28
N SER A 82 -22.80 -5.40 13.23
CA SER A 82 -21.62 -6.24 12.99
C SER A 82 -21.04 -5.98 11.60
N GLY A 83 -19.71 -5.93 11.51
CA GLY A 83 -19.02 -5.68 10.24
C GLY A 83 -19.16 -4.26 9.69
N TYR A 84 -19.59 -3.29 10.52
CA TYR A 84 -19.74 -1.91 10.09
C TYR A 84 -18.43 -1.33 9.52
N PHE A 85 -17.33 -1.45 10.25
CA PHE A 85 -16.02 -0.97 9.82
C PHE A 85 -15.40 -1.91 8.79
N SER A 86 -15.26 -3.20 9.12
CA SER A 86 -14.55 -4.16 8.24
C SER A 86 -15.21 -4.39 6.88
N GLN A 87 -16.53 -4.24 6.77
CA GLN A 87 -17.26 -4.48 5.52
C GLN A 87 -17.82 -3.17 4.96
N LYS A 88 -18.68 -2.47 5.68
CA LYS A 88 -19.43 -1.33 5.12
C LYS A 88 -18.54 -0.10 4.86
N VAL A 89 -17.73 0.30 5.83
CA VAL A 89 -16.84 1.46 5.71
C VAL A 89 -15.80 1.25 4.61
N PHE A 90 -15.14 0.09 4.57
CA PHE A 90 -14.15 -0.21 3.52
C PHE A 90 -14.78 -0.42 2.14
N GLN A 91 -15.99 -0.98 2.05
CA GLN A 91 -16.70 -1.06 0.78
C GLN A 91 -16.98 0.34 0.20
N VAL A 92 -17.40 1.30 1.04
CA VAL A 92 -17.56 2.70 0.62
C VAL A 92 -16.23 3.29 0.16
N PHE A 93 -15.14 3.03 0.89
CA PHE A 93 -13.82 3.54 0.53
C PHE A 93 -13.37 3.07 -0.85
N TRP A 94 -13.48 1.76 -1.12
CA TRP A 94 -13.04 1.18 -2.38
C TRP A 94 -13.94 1.49 -3.58
N ASN A 95 -15.14 2.03 -3.34
CA ASN A 95 -16.00 2.60 -4.38
C ASN A 95 -15.74 4.10 -4.62
N GLY A 96 -14.72 4.70 -3.98
CA GLY A 96 -14.43 6.13 -4.07
C GLY A 96 -14.21 6.68 -5.48
N GLY A 97 -13.90 5.84 -6.47
CA GLY A 97 -13.82 6.22 -7.89
C GLY A 97 -15.18 6.43 -8.58
N ASN A 98 -16.29 6.01 -7.96
CA ASN A 98 -17.63 6.08 -8.54
C ASN A 98 -18.63 6.72 -7.57
N GLN A 99 -18.96 7.98 -7.82
CA GLN A 99 -19.92 8.74 -7.01
C GLN A 99 -21.27 8.04 -6.89
N GLY A 100 -21.80 7.50 -7.98
CA GLY A 100 -23.11 6.83 -7.98
C GLY A 100 -23.12 5.60 -7.08
N ALA A 101 -22.06 4.80 -7.12
CA ALA A 101 -21.89 3.64 -6.24
C ALA A 101 -21.79 4.05 -4.77
N VAL A 102 -20.99 5.06 -4.45
CA VAL A 102 -20.88 5.59 -3.08
C VAL A 102 -22.22 6.10 -2.56
N MET A 103 -22.93 6.92 -3.34
CA MET A 103 -24.22 7.48 -2.93
C MET A 103 -25.29 6.40 -2.75
N GLY A 104 -25.23 5.33 -3.55
CA GLY A 104 -26.08 4.14 -3.38
C GLY A 104 -25.78 3.39 -2.08
N LEU A 105 -24.49 3.20 -1.74
CA LEU A 105 -24.06 2.50 -0.53
C LEU A 105 -24.41 3.24 0.77
N VAL A 106 -24.49 4.57 0.73
CA VAL A 106 -24.77 5.39 1.92
C VAL A 106 -26.25 5.75 2.10
N GLY A 107 -27.14 5.17 1.29
CA GLY A 107 -28.59 5.30 1.45
C GLY A 107 -29.21 6.51 0.74
N GLY A 108 -28.55 7.07 -0.27
CA GLY A 108 -29.16 7.95 -1.26
C GLY A 108 -29.63 9.31 -0.75
N GLY A 109 -28.75 10.30 -0.82
CA GLY A 109 -29.12 11.70 -0.76
C GLY A 109 -28.01 12.57 -1.33
N ASN A 110 -28.29 13.26 -2.44
CA ASN A 110 -27.43 14.33 -2.98
C ASN A 110 -27.49 15.58 -2.08
N SER A 111 -27.32 15.40 -0.76
CA SER A 111 -27.14 16.54 0.13
C SER A 111 -25.79 17.18 -0.19
N SER A 112 -25.74 18.51 -0.06
CA SER A 112 -24.47 19.25 -0.22
C SER A 112 -23.38 18.72 0.70
N GLU A 113 -23.76 18.24 1.90
CA GLU A 113 -22.86 17.63 2.87
C GLU A 113 -22.28 16.30 2.37
N ALA A 114 -23.11 15.38 1.85
CA ALA A 114 -22.63 14.10 1.33
C ALA A 114 -21.73 14.28 0.10
N MET A 115 -22.06 15.25 -0.76
CA MET A 115 -21.24 15.63 -1.90
C MET A 115 -19.88 16.18 -1.46
N GLY A 116 -19.85 17.05 -0.45
CA GLY A 116 -18.60 17.57 0.13
C GLY A 116 -17.73 16.46 0.70
N SER A 117 -18.30 15.54 1.47
CA SER A 117 -17.58 14.36 1.98
C SER A 117 -17.07 13.46 0.85
N TYR A 118 -17.84 13.30 -0.23
CA TYR A 118 -17.41 12.48 -1.37
C TYR A 118 -16.16 13.03 -2.06
N VAL A 119 -16.01 14.35 -2.19
CA VAL A 119 -14.81 14.94 -2.79
C VAL A 119 -13.56 14.55 -2.00
N ILE A 120 -13.64 14.56 -0.67
CA ILE A 120 -12.54 14.14 0.21
C ILE A 120 -12.26 12.65 0.02
N LEU A 121 -13.30 11.82 0.00
CA LEU A 121 -13.16 10.38 -0.23
C LEU A 121 -12.48 10.10 -1.58
N HIS A 122 -12.94 10.75 -2.64
CA HIS A 122 -12.41 10.58 -3.99
C HIS A 122 -10.93 10.99 -4.05
N LEU A 123 -10.56 12.10 -3.40
CA LEU A 123 -9.16 12.51 -3.32
C LEU A 123 -8.29 11.44 -2.63
N VAL A 124 -8.71 10.92 -1.48
CA VAL A 124 -7.94 9.88 -0.76
C VAL A 124 -7.87 8.59 -1.57
N TYR A 125 -8.97 8.21 -2.23
CA TYR A 125 -9.01 7.06 -3.13
C TYR A 125 -8.02 7.22 -4.29
N VAL A 126 -8.02 8.39 -4.96
CA VAL A 126 -7.11 8.67 -6.07
C VAL A 126 -5.65 8.64 -5.61
N VAL A 127 -5.32 9.27 -4.47
CA VAL A 127 -3.97 9.22 -3.90
C VAL A 127 -3.55 7.78 -3.60
N THR A 128 -4.48 6.95 -3.12
CA THR A 128 -4.26 5.53 -2.86
C THR A 128 -3.95 4.76 -4.13
N GLU A 129 -4.76 4.94 -5.19
CA GLU A 129 -4.51 4.30 -6.47
C GLU A 129 -3.16 4.73 -7.06
N PHE A 130 -2.80 6.02 -6.96
CA PHE A 130 -1.49 6.50 -7.39
C PHE A 130 -0.34 5.91 -6.57
N ALA A 131 -0.48 5.83 -5.25
CA ALA A 131 0.55 5.25 -4.39
C ALA A 131 0.79 3.77 -4.73
N HIS A 132 -0.27 3.01 -4.94
CA HIS A 132 -0.18 1.60 -5.36
C HIS A 132 0.36 1.46 -6.78
N ALA A 133 -0.11 2.28 -7.73
CA ALA A 133 0.37 2.27 -9.10
C ALA A 133 1.87 2.58 -9.17
N LEU A 134 2.38 3.56 -8.42
CA LEU A 134 3.81 3.90 -8.43
C LEU A 134 4.68 2.90 -7.67
N SER A 135 4.10 2.07 -6.81
CA SER A 135 4.87 1.18 -5.93
C SER A 135 5.83 0.22 -6.65
N PRO A 136 5.49 -0.45 -7.78
CA PRO A 136 6.43 -1.33 -8.48
C PRO A 136 7.62 -0.56 -9.08
N LEU A 137 7.37 0.66 -9.60
CA LEU A 137 8.42 1.51 -10.17
C LEU A 137 9.40 1.96 -9.09
N ILE A 138 8.87 2.39 -7.93
CA ILE A 138 9.71 2.77 -6.79
C ILE A 138 10.54 1.57 -6.32
N THR A 139 9.95 0.38 -6.21
CA THR A 139 10.67 -0.85 -5.87
C THR A 139 11.78 -1.15 -6.88
N PHE A 140 11.51 -1.01 -8.18
CA PHE A 140 12.49 -1.26 -9.23
C PHE A 140 13.67 -0.28 -9.15
N ILE A 141 13.41 1.01 -8.96
CA ILE A 141 14.44 2.04 -8.80
C ILE A 141 15.30 1.74 -7.56
N LEU A 142 14.67 1.39 -6.43
CA LEU A 142 15.38 1.01 -5.20
C LEU A 142 16.25 -0.23 -5.41
N ALA A 143 15.77 -1.21 -6.17
CA ALA A 143 16.52 -2.42 -6.47
C ALA A 143 17.77 -2.13 -7.31
N ILE A 144 17.67 -1.27 -8.33
CA ILE A 144 18.82 -0.86 -9.12
C ILE A 144 19.82 -0.09 -8.24
N ALA A 145 19.35 0.92 -7.51
CA ALA A 145 20.20 1.71 -6.62
C ALA A 145 20.96 0.80 -5.64
N TYR A 146 20.27 -0.18 -5.08
CA TYR A 146 20.86 -1.15 -4.17
C TYR A 146 21.88 -2.09 -4.86
N GLY A 147 21.59 -2.57 -6.06
CA GLY A 147 22.53 -3.37 -6.85
C GLY A 147 23.82 -2.62 -7.18
N VAL A 148 23.71 -1.33 -7.48
CA VAL A 148 24.88 -0.44 -7.68
C VAL A 148 25.70 -0.29 -6.39
N MET A 149 25.05 -0.12 -5.23
CA MET A 149 25.73 -0.02 -3.95
C MET A 149 26.48 -1.31 -3.58
N LEU A 150 25.89 -2.48 -3.83
CA LEU A 150 26.53 -3.78 -3.59
C LEU A 150 27.75 -3.99 -4.49
N ALA A 151 27.64 -3.70 -5.78
CA ALA A 151 28.74 -3.82 -6.73
C ALA A 151 29.94 -2.96 -6.30
N LYS A 152 29.71 -1.71 -5.88
CA LYS A 152 30.78 -0.83 -5.39
C LYS A 152 31.49 -1.34 -4.14
N LYS A 153 30.80 -2.16 -3.33
CA LYS A 153 31.34 -2.70 -2.08
C LYS A 153 32.18 -3.96 -2.30
N ASP A 154 31.76 -4.84 -3.21
CA ASP A 154 32.39 -6.15 -3.42
C ASP A 154 33.40 -6.18 -4.59
N SER A 155 33.33 -5.25 -5.54
CA SER A 155 34.21 -5.25 -6.72
C SER A 155 35.50 -4.46 -6.47
N TYR A 156 36.65 -5.14 -6.47
CA TYR A 156 37.98 -4.51 -6.37
C TYR A 156 38.43 -3.80 -7.68
N LYS A 157 37.73 -4.07 -8.79
CA LYS A 157 37.87 -3.40 -10.10
C LYS A 157 36.49 -3.20 -10.71
N GLU A 158 36.21 -2.02 -11.27
CA GLU A 158 34.91 -1.74 -11.90
C GLU A 158 34.69 -2.59 -13.15
N SER A 159 34.03 -3.74 -12.99
CA SER A 159 33.55 -4.58 -14.09
C SER A 159 32.07 -4.31 -14.33
N TYR A 160 31.71 -3.84 -15.53
CA TYR A 160 30.31 -3.64 -15.91
C TYR A 160 29.47 -4.92 -15.84
N ALA A 161 30.09 -6.09 -16.06
CA ALA A 161 29.40 -7.38 -15.95
C ALA A 161 29.05 -7.73 -14.49
N GLU A 162 29.92 -7.36 -13.55
CA GLU A 162 29.69 -7.60 -12.12
C GLU A 162 28.62 -6.65 -11.58
N LEU A 163 28.67 -5.37 -11.99
CA LEU A 163 27.61 -4.39 -11.71
C LEU A 163 26.24 -4.86 -12.19
N ALA A 164 26.16 -5.34 -13.44
CA ALA A 164 24.93 -5.85 -14.02
C ALA A 164 24.40 -7.07 -13.23
N SER A 165 25.29 -7.99 -12.85
CA SER A 165 24.93 -9.19 -12.07
C SER A 165 24.31 -8.82 -10.72
N TRP A 166 24.91 -7.87 -9.99
CA TRP A 166 24.37 -7.38 -8.72
C TRP A 166 23.03 -6.67 -8.86
N CYS A 167 22.84 -5.89 -9.93
CA CYS A 167 21.55 -5.25 -10.22
C CYS A 167 20.45 -6.27 -10.51
N ILE A 168 20.76 -7.33 -11.27
CA ILE A 168 19.80 -8.41 -11.57
C ILE A 168 19.41 -9.14 -10.29
N ILE A 169 20.40 -9.58 -9.50
CA ILE A 169 20.16 -10.30 -8.23
C ILE A 169 19.30 -9.44 -7.30
N SER A 170 19.66 -8.17 -7.13
CA SER A 170 18.92 -7.21 -6.32
C SER A 170 17.47 -7.05 -6.79
N THR A 171 17.25 -6.92 -8.10
CA THR A 171 15.92 -6.78 -8.69
C THR A 171 15.03 -7.99 -8.39
N ILE A 172 15.56 -9.20 -8.54
CA ILE A 172 14.83 -10.44 -8.22
C ILE A 172 14.47 -10.46 -6.72
N CYS A 173 15.42 -10.14 -5.84
CA CYS A 173 15.16 -10.09 -4.40
C CYS A 173 14.09 -9.06 -4.03
N CYS A 174 14.19 -7.83 -4.55
CA CYS A 174 13.20 -6.78 -4.30
C CYS A 174 11.83 -7.13 -4.87
N ALA A 175 11.75 -7.81 -6.01
CA ALA A 175 10.48 -8.29 -6.57
C ALA A 175 9.80 -9.31 -5.63
N VAL A 176 10.55 -10.27 -5.08
CA VAL A 176 10.02 -11.24 -4.10
C VAL A 176 9.55 -10.55 -2.81
N LEU A 177 10.29 -9.53 -2.35
CA LEU A 177 9.88 -8.75 -1.18
C LEU A 177 8.62 -7.93 -1.44
N TYR A 178 8.50 -7.37 -2.63
CA TYR A 178 7.33 -6.62 -3.04
C TYR A 178 6.08 -7.51 -3.14
N THR A 179 6.19 -8.71 -3.69
CA THR A 179 5.07 -9.66 -3.72
C THR A 179 4.65 -10.05 -2.30
N ALA A 180 5.61 -10.37 -1.43
CA ALA A 180 5.34 -10.66 -0.02
C ALA A 180 4.63 -9.48 0.68
N TRP A 181 5.16 -8.26 0.51
CA TRP A 181 4.54 -7.04 1.02
C TRP A 181 3.09 -6.88 0.53
N ALA A 182 2.84 -7.03 -0.76
CA ALA A 182 1.51 -6.87 -1.33
C ALA A 182 0.51 -7.90 -0.79
N HIS A 183 0.93 -9.16 -0.60
CA HIS A 183 0.08 -10.20 -0.01
C HIS A 183 -0.21 -9.94 1.47
N ILE A 184 0.74 -9.40 2.24
CA ILE A 184 0.55 -9.05 3.66
C ILE A 184 -0.36 -7.81 3.80
N ALA A 185 -0.20 -6.82 2.93
CA ALA A 185 -1.01 -5.60 2.91
C ALA A 185 -2.47 -5.86 2.52
N SER A 186 -2.71 -6.83 1.63
CA SER A 186 -4.05 -7.14 1.08
C SER A 186 -5.16 -7.29 2.13
N PRO A 187 -5.02 -8.12 3.19
CA PRO A 187 -6.04 -8.22 4.24
C PRO A 187 -6.19 -6.94 5.07
N ALA A 188 -5.12 -6.17 5.29
CA ALA A 188 -5.17 -4.94 6.06
C ALA A 188 -5.88 -3.79 5.33
N LEU A 189 -5.88 -3.86 4.00
CA LEU A 189 -6.60 -2.94 3.13
C LEU A 189 -8.11 -3.23 3.04
N PHE A 190 -8.58 -4.38 3.54
CA PHE A 190 -9.98 -4.81 3.44
C PHE A 190 -10.51 -4.67 2.00
N LEU A 191 -9.72 -5.14 1.03
CA LEU A 191 -10.10 -5.11 -0.39
C LEU A 191 -11.41 -5.90 -0.60
N PRO A 192 -12.36 -5.36 -1.38
CA PRO A 192 -13.63 -6.03 -1.62
C PRO A 192 -13.47 -7.30 -2.47
N GLU A 193 -12.51 -7.29 -3.39
CA GLU A 193 -12.22 -8.41 -4.30
C GLU A 193 -10.73 -8.54 -4.57
N GLY A 194 -10.26 -9.79 -4.68
CA GLY A 194 -8.89 -10.12 -5.04
C GLY A 194 -7.85 -9.73 -3.99
N ASN A 195 -6.60 -9.62 -4.43
CA ASN A 195 -5.48 -9.14 -3.61
C ASN A 195 -4.82 -7.93 -4.26
N LEU A 196 -4.01 -7.21 -3.49
CA LEU A 196 -3.36 -5.98 -3.93
C LEU A 196 -2.44 -6.21 -5.13
N PHE A 197 -1.73 -7.34 -5.15
CA PHE A 197 -0.80 -7.66 -6.24
C PHE A 197 -1.55 -7.81 -7.57
N ASP A 198 -2.61 -8.60 -7.60
CA ASP A 198 -3.43 -8.82 -8.80
C ASP A 198 -4.07 -7.51 -9.27
N ARG A 199 -4.53 -6.68 -8.33
CA ARG A 199 -5.12 -5.38 -8.65
C ARG A 199 -4.12 -4.45 -9.32
N ILE A 200 -2.90 -4.35 -8.79
CA ILE A 200 -1.82 -3.55 -9.41
C ILE A 200 -1.43 -4.13 -10.76
N ALA A 201 -1.32 -5.46 -10.87
CA ALA A 201 -1.00 -6.12 -12.14
C ALA A 201 -2.06 -5.84 -13.21
N ASN A 202 -3.34 -5.87 -12.86
CA ASN A 202 -4.44 -5.57 -13.77
C ASN A 202 -4.42 -4.11 -14.24
N PHE A 203 -4.16 -3.15 -13.35
CA PHE A 203 -3.98 -1.75 -13.71
C PHE A 203 -2.91 -1.57 -14.80
N TYR A 204 -1.74 -2.19 -14.64
CA TYR A 204 -0.67 -2.10 -15.63
C TYR A 204 -1.01 -2.80 -16.95
N ARG A 205 -1.74 -3.93 -16.91
CA ARG A 205 -2.23 -4.61 -18.11
C ARG A 205 -3.18 -3.73 -18.91
N GLU A 206 -4.10 -3.04 -18.24
CA GLU A 206 -5.05 -2.11 -18.88
C GLU A 206 -4.33 -0.91 -19.49
N VAL A 207 -3.39 -0.30 -18.76
CA VAL A 207 -2.57 0.81 -19.27
C VAL A 207 -1.80 0.40 -20.53
N LEU A 208 -1.16 -0.77 -20.51
CA LEU A 208 -0.43 -1.30 -21.66
C LEU A 208 -1.36 -1.60 -22.84
N ALA A 209 -2.52 -2.23 -22.60
CA ALA A 209 -3.49 -2.53 -23.64
C ALA A 209 -4.00 -1.25 -24.33
N ASN A 210 -4.33 -0.23 -23.54
CA ASN A 210 -4.79 1.07 -24.06
C ASN A 210 -3.70 1.79 -24.86
N ALA A 211 -2.43 1.72 -24.43
CA ALA A 211 -1.31 2.30 -25.15
C ALA A 211 -1.06 1.62 -26.51
N ILE A 212 -1.26 0.30 -26.59
CA ILE A 212 -1.09 -0.48 -27.82
C ILE A 212 -2.22 -0.21 -28.81
N GLN A 213 -3.46 -0.02 -28.35
CA GLN A 213 -4.62 0.27 -29.21
C GLN A 213 -4.61 1.68 -29.83
N GLN A 214 -3.77 2.58 -29.31
CA GLN A 214 -3.60 3.95 -29.83
C GLN A 214 -2.47 4.06 -30.86
N GLN A 215 -1.78 2.96 -31.18
CA GLN A 215 -0.79 2.86 -32.27
C GLN A 215 -1.39 2.19 -33.50
#